data_AF-A0A9W9JX41-F1
#
_entry.id   AF-A0A9W9JX41-F1
#
_cell.length_a   1.000
_cell.length_b   1.000
_cell.length_c   1.000
_cell.angle_alpha   90.00
_cell.angle_beta   90.00
_cell.angle_gamma   90.00
#
_symmetry.space_group_name_H-M   'P 1'
#
loop_
_entity.id
_entity.type
_entity.pdbx_description
1 polymer ?
#
loop_
_entity_poly.entity_id
_entity_poly.type
_entity_poly.pdbx_seq_one_letter_code
_entity_poly.pdbx_strand_id
1 'polypeptide(L)'
;MVSTRHHPREFPSPTRAAKEQAKTSPPTTTGTARKWVHTPSAALTIWLVFSVPLVVWDAGYVLLRPHSMPGGRLHSPIWAPYALYGTVDYIYGWPAFNARNGFTAAQTVLNVVETLGYIYYLWIVYRHGATISPGRGSQKLGKGFLWLLTGDKVVSGRTGAIALLVAYTASVMTLSKTLLYWLNEFFSGFENIGHNDAVSLILLWIIPNGLWIIFPGYNIYVLGADILSSLESASPRQRVGRPKSS
;
A
#
# COMPACT_ATOMS: atom_id res chain seq x y z
N MET A 1 -29.80 56.73 30.92
CA MET A 1 -29.18 55.40 30.79
C MET A 1 -30.11 54.50 29.99
N VAL A 2 -29.84 54.32 28.69
CA VAL A 2 -30.65 53.50 27.78
C VAL A 2 -29.96 52.14 27.65
N SER A 3 -30.65 51.08 28.08
CA SER A 3 -30.14 49.70 28.11
C SER A 3 -30.46 49.00 26.80
N THR A 4 -29.42 48.67 26.03
CA THR A 4 -29.50 47.78 24.86
C THR A 4 -29.42 46.33 25.34
N ARG A 5 -30.49 45.55 25.17
CA ARG A 5 -30.43 44.09 25.23
C ARG A 5 -30.84 43.50 23.90
N HIS A 6 -29.83 43.10 23.13
CA HIS A 6 -29.97 42.24 21.97
C HIS A 6 -30.53 40.88 22.38
N HIS A 7 -31.59 40.44 21.70
CA HIS A 7 -32.06 39.05 21.75
C HIS A 7 -31.04 38.12 21.05
N PRO A 8 -30.76 36.92 21.59
CA PRO A 8 -29.96 35.91 20.90
C PRO A 8 -30.65 35.42 19.64
N ARG A 9 -29.90 35.33 18.53
CA ARG A 9 -30.35 34.64 17.30
C ARG A 9 -30.77 33.22 17.65
N GLU A 10 -32.04 32.89 17.43
CA GLU A 10 -32.51 31.50 17.46
C GLU A 10 -31.77 30.72 16.37
N PHE A 11 -30.90 29.81 16.77
CA PHE A 11 -30.36 28.81 15.85
C PHE A 11 -31.52 27.90 15.42
N PRO A 12 -31.72 27.67 14.11
CA PRO A 12 -32.77 26.76 13.66
C PRO A 12 -32.50 25.37 14.24
N SER A 13 -33.56 24.75 14.78
CA SER A 13 -33.48 23.41 15.34
C SER A 13 -32.98 22.42 14.27
N PRO A 14 -32.21 21.39 14.63
CA PRO A 14 -31.65 20.41 13.67
C PRO A 14 -32.70 19.82 12.73
N THR A 15 -33.94 19.68 13.22
CA THR A 15 -35.10 19.19 12.49
C THR A 15 -35.58 20.13 11.39
N ARG A 16 -35.42 21.45 11.57
CA ARG A 16 -35.80 22.48 10.59
C ARG A 16 -34.73 22.64 9.51
N ALA A 17 -33.45 22.60 9.90
CA ALA A 17 -32.32 22.58 8.97
C ALA A 17 -32.33 21.32 8.07
N ALA A 18 -32.67 20.15 8.64
CA ALA A 18 -32.82 18.91 7.87
C ALA A 18 -34.01 18.95 6.89
N LYS A 19 -35.10 19.63 7.25
CA LYS A 19 -36.27 19.81 6.36
C LYS A 19 -36.03 20.83 5.25
N GLU A 20 -35.20 21.84 5.48
CA GLU A 20 -34.82 22.80 4.45
C GLU A 20 -33.82 22.20 3.45
N GLN A 21 -32.86 21.38 3.89
CA GLN A 21 -31.98 20.61 3.00
C GLN A 21 -32.73 19.59 2.14
N ALA A 22 -33.85 19.04 2.63
CA ALA A 22 -34.68 18.12 1.85
C ALA A 22 -35.47 18.81 0.71
N LYS A 23 -35.73 20.13 0.81
CA LYS A 23 -36.48 20.90 -0.19
C LYS A 23 -35.65 21.36 -1.38
N THR A 24 -34.32 21.36 -1.28
CA THR A 24 -33.39 21.65 -2.39
C THR A 24 -32.76 20.38 -2.91
N SER A 25 -33.59 19.46 -3.40
CA SER A 25 -33.10 18.33 -4.19
C SER A 25 -32.99 18.76 -5.66
N PRO A 26 -31.82 18.68 -6.31
CA PRO A 26 -31.74 18.85 -7.76
C PRO A 26 -32.51 17.72 -8.47
N PRO A 27 -32.91 17.92 -9.75
CA PRO A 27 -33.80 16.99 -10.44
C PRO A 27 -33.21 15.59 -10.45
N THR A 28 -34.04 14.64 -10.02
CA THR A 28 -33.78 13.21 -9.98
C THR A 28 -33.36 12.73 -11.37
N THR A 29 -32.04 12.60 -11.57
CA THR A 29 -31.54 11.79 -12.67
C THR A 29 -31.78 10.34 -12.27
N THR A 30 -32.68 9.68 -12.99
CA THR A 30 -32.81 8.22 -13.07
C THR A 30 -31.52 7.65 -13.65
N GLY A 31 -30.45 7.68 -12.87
CA GLY A 31 -29.14 7.16 -13.22
C GLY A 31 -28.93 5.84 -12.50
N THR A 32 -28.73 4.76 -13.26
CA THR A 32 -28.06 3.54 -12.79
C THR A 32 -27.03 3.88 -11.72
N ALA A 33 -27.20 3.38 -10.49
CA ALA A 33 -26.29 3.65 -9.38
C ALA A 33 -24.84 3.56 -9.88
N ARG A 34 -24.09 4.68 -9.87
CA ARG A 34 -22.71 4.71 -10.34
C ARG A 34 -21.94 3.65 -9.55
N LYS A 35 -21.61 2.55 -10.21
CA LYS A 35 -20.82 1.48 -9.63
C LYS A 35 -19.45 2.09 -9.34
N TRP A 36 -19.07 2.10 -8.06
CA TRP A 36 -17.77 2.59 -7.60
C TRP A 36 -16.62 1.98 -8.41
N VAL A 37 -15.50 2.70 -8.56
CA VAL A 37 -14.36 2.26 -9.39
C VAL A 37 -13.04 2.56 -8.69
N HIS A 38 -12.14 1.57 -8.69
CA HIS A 38 -10.73 1.75 -8.36
C HIS A 38 -9.93 2.00 -9.64
N THR A 39 -9.00 2.96 -9.62
CA THR A 39 -8.10 3.25 -10.74
C THR A 39 -6.65 3.01 -10.29
N PRO A 40 -6.07 1.82 -10.58
CA PRO A 40 -4.67 1.55 -10.24
C PRO A 40 -3.72 2.59 -10.84
N SER A 41 -2.96 3.28 -9.99
CA SER A 41 -1.87 4.14 -10.43
C SER A 41 -0.82 3.33 -11.22
N ALA A 42 -0.34 3.90 -12.33
CA ALA A 42 0.75 3.30 -13.10
C ALA A 42 2.02 3.17 -12.25
N ALA A 43 2.34 4.18 -11.44
CA ALA A 43 3.50 4.17 -10.54
C ALA A 43 3.41 3.04 -9.51
N LEU A 44 2.24 2.85 -8.89
CA LEU A 44 2.01 1.71 -7.98
C LEU A 44 2.20 0.38 -8.72
N THR A 45 1.63 0.24 -9.91
CA THR A 45 1.69 -1.03 -10.66
C THR A 45 3.12 -1.37 -11.08
N ILE A 46 3.87 -0.37 -11.57
CA ILE A 46 5.30 -0.49 -11.90
C ILE A 46 6.08 -0.91 -10.65
N TRP A 47 5.89 -0.20 -9.54
CA TRP A 47 6.55 -0.52 -8.28
C TRP A 47 6.28 -1.96 -7.83
N LEU A 48 5.04 -2.44 -7.90
CA LEU A 48 4.71 -3.80 -7.49
C LEU A 48 5.29 -4.87 -8.42
N VAL A 49 5.33 -4.62 -9.73
CA VAL A 49 5.95 -5.54 -10.70
C VAL A 49 7.45 -5.70 -10.45
N PHE A 50 8.14 -4.64 -9.99
CA PHE A 50 9.56 -4.71 -9.64
C PHE A 50 9.80 -5.24 -8.22
N SER A 51 9.04 -4.78 -7.23
CA SER A 51 9.26 -5.12 -5.82
C SER A 51 8.86 -6.55 -5.48
N VAL A 52 7.77 -7.08 -6.04
CA VAL A 52 7.31 -8.45 -5.74
C VAL A 52 8.39 -9.50 -6.04
N PRO A 53 9.00 -9.56 -7.24
CA PRO A 53 10.08 -10.52 -7.50
C PRO A 53 11.28 -10.34 -6.57
N LEU A 54 11.66 -9.10 -6.26
CA LEU A 54 12.80 -8.80 -5.39
C LEU A 54 12.55 -9.27 -3.97
N VAL A 55 11.34 -9.02 -3.43
CA VAL A 55 10.96 -9.46 -2.08
C VAL A 55 10.82 -10.99 -2.02
N VAL A 56 10.33 -11.64 -3.08
CA VAL A 56 10.33 -13.12 -3.15
C VAL A 56 11.76 -13.68 -3.14
N TRP A 57 12.67 -13.06 -3.89
CA TRP A 57 14.08 -13.44 -3.91
C TRP A 57 14.75 -13.27 -2.54
N ASP A 58 14.50 -12.13 -1.88
CA ASP A 58 14.95 -11.83 -0.53
C ASP A 58 14.38 -12.80 0.52
N ALA A 59 13.08 -13.07 0.47
CA ALA A 59 12.44 -14.00 1.37
C ALA A 59 13.00 -15.42 1.20
N GLY A 60 13.27 -15.83 -0.04
CA GLY A 60 13.96 -17.08 -0.34
C GLY A 60 15.36 -17.12 0.29
N TYR A 61 16.12 -16.03 0.21
CA TYR A 61 17.43 -15.94 0.87
C TYR A 61 17.30 -16.18 2.37
N VAL A 62 16.42 -15.45 3.06
CA VAL A 62 16.32 -15.49 4.52
C VAL A 62 15.74 -16.82 5.03
N LEU A 63 14.68 -17.33 4.40
CA LEU A 63 13.99 -18.55 4.87
C LEU A 63 14.76 -19.84 4.58
N LEU A 64 15.68 -19.83 3.61
CA LEU A 64 16.50 -20.98 3.27
C LEU A 64 17.89 -20.95 3.91
N ARG A 65 18.16 -20.03 4.85
CA ARG A 65 19.41 -20.02 5.61
C ARG A 65 19.53 -21.31 6.43
N PRO A 66 20.72 -21.94 6.53
CA PRO A 66 22.00 -21.46 6.02
C PRO A 66 22.31 -21.90 4.57
N HIS A 67 21.45 -22.68 3.91
CA HIS A 67 21.73 -23.22 2.57
C HIS A 67 21.87 -22.14 1.48
N SER A 68 21.19 -21.00 1.66
CA SER A 68 21.26 -19.82 0.81
C SER A 68 22.43 -18.87 1.15
N MET A 69 23.07 -19.02 2.32
CA MET A 69 24.17 -18.15 2.78
C MET A 69 25.51 -18.52 2.14
N PRO A 70 26.53 -17.63 2.11
CA PRO A 70 27.85 -17.94 1.58
C PRO A 70 28.43 -19.25 2.13
N GLY A 71 28.81 -20.17 1.25
CA GLY A 71 29.24 -21.53 1.59
C GLY A 71 28.13 -22.59 1.60
N GLY A 72 26.86 -22.18 1.49
CA GLY A 72 25.70 -23.05 1.37
C GLY A 72 25.47 -23.59 -0.04
N ARG A 73 24.78 -24.74 -0.14
CA ARG A 73 24.54 -25.46 -1.41
C ARG A 73 23.70 -24.71 -2.43
N LEU A 74 22.84 -23.79 -1.97
CA LEU A 74 21.91 -23.05 -2.83
C LEU A 74 22.37 -21.61 -3.07
N HIS A 75 23.46 -21.17 -2.41
CA HIS A 75 23.92 -19.79 -2.43
C HIS A 75 24.25 -19.29 -3.84
N SER A 76 25.00 -20.08 -4.61
CA SER A 76 25.38 -19.73 -5.98
C SER A 76 24.53 -20.52 -6.99
N PRO A 77 24.06 -19.88 -8.08
CA PRO A 77 24.25 -18.47 -8.44
C PRO A 77 23.17 -17.52 -7.88
N ILE A 78 22.10 -18.05 -7.29
CA ILE A 78 20.86 -17.32 -7.06
C ILE A 78 21.04 -16.19 -6.04
N TRP A 79 21.76 -16.43 -4.94
CA TRP A 79 21.95 -15.47 -3.84
C TRP A 79 23.39 -15.00 -3.68
N ALA A 80 24.23 -15.15 -4.71
CA ALA A 80 25.62 -14.70 -4.70
C ALA A 80 25.81 -13.23 -4.25
N PRO A 81 24.94 -12.26 -4.62
CA PRO A 81 25.06 -10.89 -4.13
C PRO A 81 24.99 -10.74 -2.60
N TYR A 82 24.32 -11.66 -1.90
CA TYR A 82 24.24 -11.64 -0.44
C TYR A 82 25.57 -11.97 0.25
N ALA A 83 26.58 -12.47 -0.48
CA ALA A 83 27.93 -12.59 0.06
C ALA A 83 28.52 -11.22 0.40
N LEU A 84 28.30 -10.22 -0.45
CA LEU A 84 28.69 -8.84 -0.18
C LEU A 84 27.67 -8.16 0.75
N TYR A 85 26.38 -8.32 0.49
CA TYR A 85 25.38 -7.60 1.27
C TYR A 85 25.40 -8.01 2.75
N GLY A 86 25.61 -9.30 3.06
CA GLY A 86 25.74 -9.77 4.44
C GLY A 86 27.00 -9.31 5.17
N THR A 87 28.00 -8.74 4.48
CA THR A 87 29.15 -8.08 5.13
C THR A 87 28.89 -6.60 5.36
N VAL A 88 27.96 -5.99 4.61
CA VAL A 88 27.53 -4.60 4.83
C VAL A 88 26.49 -4.56 5.94
N ASP A 89 25.52 -5.43 5.87
CA ASP A 89 24.41 -5.49 6.81
C ASP A 89 24.44 -6.84 7.54
N TYR A 90 24.95 -6.83 8.76
CA TYR A 90 25.13 -8.04 9.53
C TYR A 90 23.83 -8.76 9.88
N ILE A 91 22.67 -8.09 9.80
CA ILE A 91 21.38 -8.77 9.97
C ILE A 91 21.12 -9.78 8.83
N TYR A 92 21.74 -9.58 7.67
CA TYR A 92 21.73 -10.51 6.54
C TYR A 92 22.88 -11.54 6.55
N GLY A 93 23.87 -11.35 7.42
CA GLY A 93 25.11 -12.11 7.44
C GLY A 93 25.19 -13.21 8.49
N TRP A 94 26.37 -13.86 8.54
CA TRP A 94 26.72 -14.84 9.56
C TRP A 94 26.66 -14.32 11.00
N PRO A 95 27.00 -13.05 11.32
CA PRO A 95 26.91 -12.56 12.70
C PRO A 95 25.51 -12.70 13.30
N ALA A 96 24.46 -12.20 12.63
CA ALA A 96 23.09 -12.32 13.12
C ALA A 96 22.58 -13.76 13.13
N PHE A 97 22.96 -14.57 12.13
CA PHE A 97 22.57 -15.99 12.10
C PHE A 97 23.17 -16.77 13.28
N ASN A 98 24.46 -16.59 13.56
CA ASN A 98 25.16 -17.25 14.66
C ASN A 98 24.67 -16.75 16.03
N ALA A 99 24.34 -15.46 16.14
CA ALA A 99 23.73 -14.86 17.32
C ALA A 99 22.26 -15.28 17.54
N ARG A 100 21.67 -16.08 16.63
CA ARG A 100 20.25 -16.47 16.65
C ARG A 100 19.31 -15.27 16.71
N ASN A 101 19.69 -14.17 16.05
CA ASN A 101 18.86 -12.98 15.98
C ASN A 101 17.64 -13.25 15.06
N GLY A 102 16.45 -13.27 15.66
CA GLY A 102 15.20 -13.59 14.95
C GLY A 102 14.60 -12.44 14.14
N PHE A 103 15.16 -11.22 14.22
CA PHE A 103 14.56 -10.02 13.65
C PHE A 103 14.33 -10.12 12.14
N THR A 104 15.36 -10.43 11.35
CA THR A 104 15.24 -10.54 9.88
C THR A 104 14.25 -11.61 9.47
N ALA A 105 14.28 -12.79 10.12
CA ALA A 105 13.35 -13.87 9.80
C ALA A 105 11.89 -13.47 10.10
N ALA A 106 11.65 -12.79 11.23
CA ALA A 106 10.32 -12.27 11.57
C ALA A 106 9.85 -11.20 10.56
N GLN A 107 10.73 -10.29 10.14
CA GLN A 107 10.43 -9.34 9.08
C GLN A 107 10.12 -10.04 7.75
N THR A 108 10.88 -11.08 7.40
CA THR A 108 10.63 -11.87 6.18
C THR A 108 9.29 -12.58 6.20
N VAL A 109 8.80 -13.04 7.35
CA VAL A 109 7.45 -13.61 7.42
C VAL A 109 6.38 -12.55 7.08
N LEU A 110 6.56 -11.31 7.54
CA LEU A 110 5.72 -10.19 7.10
C LEU A 110 5.91 -9.89 5.60
N ASN A 111 7.13 -10.00 5.06
CA ASN A 111 7.40 -9.89 3.62
C ASN A 111 6.56 -10.89 2.81
N VAL A 112 6.38 -12.12 3.31
CA VAL A 112 5.55 -13.12 2.63
C VAL A 112 4.08 -12.68 2.61
N VAL A 113 3.55 -12.22 3.75
CA VAL A 113 2.14 -11.79 3.86
C VAL A 113 1.84 -10.58 2.97
N GLU A 114 2.68 -9.54 3.01
CA GLU A 114 2.53 -8.35 2.16
C GLU A 114 2.63 -8.72 0.68
N THR A 115 3.57 -9.59 0.31
CA THR A 115 3.81 -10.01 -1.07
C THR A 115 2.61 -10.79 -1.61
N LEU A 116 2.00 -11.66 -0.82
CA LEU A 116 0.76 -12.34 -1.19
C LEU A 116 -0.38 -11.34 -1.43
N GLY A 117 -0.49 -10.29 -0.59
CA GLY A 117 -1.43 -9.20 -0.78
C GLY A 117 -1.20 -8.42 -2.09
N TYR A 118 0.06 -8.12 -2.41
CA TYR A 118 0.43 -7.43 -3.65
C TYR A 118 0.22 -8.30 -4.90
N ILE A 119 0.53 -9.59 -4.84
CA ILE A 119 0.24 -10.55 -5.92
C ILE A 119 -1.28 -10.62 -6.14
N TYR A 120 -2.06 -10.73 -5.07
CA TYR A 120 -3.51 -10.70 -5.16
C TYR A 120 -4.02 -9.42 -5.82
N TYR A 121 -3.50 -8.26 -5.41
CA TYR A 121 -3.85 -6.97 -6.03
C TYR A 121 -3.55 -6.95 -7.53
N LEU A 122 -2.32 -7.30 -7.93
CA LEU A 122 -1.91 -7.35 -9.34
C LEU A 122 -2.77 -8.33 -10.14
N TRP A 123 -3.10 -9.50 -9.56
CA TRP A 123 -3.97 -10.48 -10.17
C TRP A 123 -5.39 -9.94 -10.41
N ILE A 124 -5.96 -9.22 -9.43
CA ILE A 124 -7.26 -8.57 -9.60
C ILE A 124 -7.21 -7.51 -10.71
N VAL A 125 -6.18 -6.66 -10.72
CA VAL A 125 -6.01 -5.64 -11.76
C VAL A 125 -5.87 -6.28 -13.15
N TYR A 126 -5.11 -7.36 -13.26
CA TYR A 126 -4.95 -8.07 -14.52
C TYR A 126 -6.24 -8.74 -15.01
N ARG A 127 -6.94 -9.43 -14.10
CA ARG A 127 -8.13 -10.23 -14.44
C ARG A 127 -9.36 -9.36 -14.67
N HIS A 128 -9.58 -8.36 -13.82
CA HIS A 128 -10.80 -7.56 -13.76
C HIS A 128 -10.62 -6.11 -14.23
N GLY A 129 -9.39 -5.68 -14.53
CA GLY A 129 -9.14 -4.37 -15.10
C GLY A 129 -9.72 -4.24 -16.52
N ALA A 130 -10.46 -3.15 -16.73
CA ALA A 130 -10.84 -2.65 -18.05
C ALA A 130 -10.04 -1.38 -18.36
N THR A 131 -9.66 -1.19 -19.62
CA THR A 131 -9.05 0.07 -20.07
C THR A 131 -10.11 1.14 -20.20
N ILE A 132 -9.86 2.33 -19.66
CA ILE A 132 -10.65 3.50 -20.02
C ILE A 132 -10.31 3.81 -21.47
N SER A 133 -11.28 3.70 -22.39
CA SER A 133 -11.05 3.93 -23.82
C SER A 133 -10.35 5.28 -24.04
N PRO A 134 -9.19 5.32 -24.69
CA PRO A 134 -8.67 6.57 -25.20
C PRO A 134 -9.58 7.00 -26.36
N GLY A 135 -9.70 8.30 -26.59
CA GLY A 135 -10.51 8.84 -27.69
C GLY A 135 -10.21 8.16 -29.05
N ARG A 136 -11.17 8.28 -29.97
CA ARG A 136 -11.15 7.80 -31.36
C ARG A 136 -9.74 7.86 -31.97
N GLY A 137 -8.97 6.77 -31.92
CA GLY A 137 -7.63 6.71 -32.51
C GLY A 137 -6.54 5.91 -31.78
N SER A 138 -6.70 5.56 -30.49
CA SER A 138 -5.67 4.73 -29.85
C SER A 138 -5.79 3.26 -30.24
N GLN A 139 -4.68 2.65 -30.62
CA GLN A 139 -4.62 1.20 -30.80
C GLN A 139 -4.97 0.48 -29.49
N LYS A 140 -5.87 -0.51 -29.56
CA LYS A 140 -6.17 -1.40 -28.43
C LYS A 140 -4.91 -2.20 -28.10
N LEU A 141 -4.20 -1.80 -27.06
CA LEU A 141 -3.10 -2.60 -26.54
C LEU A 141 -3.67 -3.93 -26.00
N GLY A 142 -3.24 -5.06 -26.57
CA GLY A 142 -3.68 -6.38 -26.12
C GLY A 142 -3.31 -6.63 -24.66
N LYS A 143 -4.13 -7.41 -23.93
CA LYS A 143 -3.85 -7.77 -22.53
C LYS A 143 -2.53 -8.55 -22.43
N GLY A 144 -1.46 -7.86 -22.05
CA GLY A 144 -0.11 -8.41 -21.87
C GLY A 144 0.67 -7.67 -20.78
N PHE A 145 1.97 -7.99 -20.64
CA PHE A 145 2.83 -7.36 -19.64
C PHE A 145 2.92 -5.83 -19.81
N LEU A 146 3.14 -5.37 -21.05
CA LEU A 146 3.19 -3.94 -21.35
C LEU A 146 1.85 -3.26 -21.05
N TRP A 147 0.72 -3.94 -21.28
CA TRP A 147 -0.59 -3.47 -20.87
C TRP A 147 -0.72 -3.37 -19.36
N LEU A 148 -0.17 -4.28 -18.56
CA LEU A 148 -0.24 -4.14 -17.11
C LEU A 148 0.51 -2.88 -16.65
N LEU A 149 1.62 -2.53 -17.30
CA LEU A 149 2.44 -1.37 -16.97
C LEU A 149 1.93 -0.05 -17.57
N THR A 150 1.15 -0.08 -18.65
CA THR A 150 0.76 1.11 -19.41
C THR A 150 -0.76 1.26 -19.53
N GLY A 151 -1.26 2.49 -19.42
CA GLY A 151 -2.65 2.85 -19.64
C GLY A 151 -3.55 2.80 -18.40
N ASP A 152 -4.55 3.68 -18.39
CA ASP A 152 -5.50 3.83 -17.30
C ASP A 152 -6.42 2.61 -17.20
N LYS A 153 -6.35 1.93 -16.05
CA LYS A 153 -7.14 0.74 -15.75
C LYS A 153 -8.19 1.10 -14.73
N VAL A 154 -9.33 0.45 -14.84
CA VAL A 154 -10.42 0.58 -13.88
C VAL A 154 -10.88 -0.80 -13.44
N VAL A 155 -11.03 -0.97 -12.12
CA VAL A 155 -11.63 -2.15 -11.51
C VAL A 155 -12.88 -1.72 -10.74
N SER A 156 -14.05 -2.10 -11.25
CA SER A 156 -15.32 -1.62 -10.71
C SER A 156 -15.90 -2.48 -9.59
N GLY A 157 -16.65 -1.85 -8.69
CA GLY A 157 -17.45 -2.45 -7.63
C GLY A 157 -16.63 -3.00 -6.47
N ARG A 158 -17.24 -3.94 -5.74
CA ARG A 158 -16.66 -4.54 -4.53
C ARG A 158 -15.28 -5.16 -4.77
N THR A 159 -15.05 -5.75 -5.94
CA THR A 159 -13.76 -6.36 -6.30
C THR A 159 -12.63 -5.34 -6.29
N GLY A 160 -12.83 -4.17 -6.90
CA GLY A 160 -11.85 -3.09 -6.88
C GLY A 160 -11.64 -2.55 -5.46
N ALA A 161 -12.72 -2.45 -4.66
CA ALA A 161 -12.65 -1.92 -3.31
C ALA A 161 -11.84 -2.84 -2.39
N ILE A 162 -12.02 -4.16 -2.52
CA ILE A 162 -11.22 -5.14 -1.78
C ILE A 162 -9.76 -5.06 -2.23
N ALA A 163 -9.49 -4.97 -3.53
CA ALA A 163 -8.13 -4.85 -4.04
C ALA A 163 -7.43 -3.59 -3.50
N LEU A 164 -8.11 -2.44 -3.56
CA LEU A 164 -7.65 -1.18 -2.98
C LEU A 164 -7.28 -1.34 -1.50
N LEU A 165 -8.18 -1.92 -0.69
CA LEU A 165 -7.93 -2.14 0.73
C LEU A 165 -6.73 -3.07 0.99
N VAL A 166 -6.62 -4.17 0.24
CA VAL A 166 -5.50 -5.11 0.39
C VAL A 166 -4.17 -4.43 0.07
N ALA A 167 -4.09 -3.69 -1.04
CA ALA A 167 -2.87 -2.97 -1.43
C ALA A 167 -2.51 -1.86 -0.44
N TYR A 168 -3.51 -1.15 0.11
CA TYR A 168 -3.31 -0.15 1.15
C TYR A 168 -2.73 -0.78 2.42
N THR A 169 -3.35 -1.85 2.92
CA THR A 169 -2.88 -2.56 4.13
C THR A 169 -1.48 -3.15 3.95
N ALA A 170 -1.20 -3.76 2.79
CA ALA A 170 0.14 -4.26 2.48
C ALA A 170 1.19 -3.14 2.45
N SER A 171 0.83 -1.95 1.95
CA SER A 171 1.73 -0.78 1.94
C SER A 171 1.99 -0.22 3.33
N VAL A 172 0.96 -0.17 4.19
CA VAL A 172 1.14 0.17 5.61
C VAL A 172 2.07 -0.82 6.29
N MET A 173 1.87 -2.13 6.12
CA MET A 173 2.76 -3.15 6.70
C MET A 173 4.21 -2.98 6.23
N THR A 174 4.41 -2.78 4.93
CA THR A 174 5.75 -2.59 4.34
C THR A 174 6.44 -1.37 4.94
N LEU A 175 5.74 -0.22 5.02
CA LEU A 175 6.28 1.00 5.60
C LEU A 175 6.61 0.83 7.08
N SER A 176 5.66 0.32 7.87
CA SER A 176 5.83 0.13 9.32
C SER A 176 7.00 -0.79 9.65
N LYS A 177 7.13 -1.91 8.93
CA LYS A 177 8.24 -2.85 9.07
C LYS A 177 9.58 -2.20 8.71
N THR A 178 9.63 -1.43 7.62
CA THR A 178 10.86 -0.77 7.18
C THR A 178 11.29 0.32 8.16
N LEU A 179 10.34 1.11 8.69
CA LEU A 179 10.63 2.07 9.76
C LEU A 179 11.11 1.37 11.03
N LEU A 180 10.49 0.25 11.41
CA LEU A 180 10.94 -0.56 12.54
C LEU A 180 12.37 -1.06 12.31
N TYR A 181 12.75 -1.40 11.07
CA TYR A 181 14.12 -1.80 10.76
C TYR A 181 15.12 -0.67 11.01
N TRP A 182 14.84 0.53 10.50
CA TRP A 182 15.68 1.71 10.74
C TRP A 182 15.78 2.08 12.22
N LEU A 183 14.66 2.01 12.94
CA LEU A 183 14.63 2.29 14.37
C LEU A 183 15.40 1.23 15.17
N ASN A 184 15.33 -0.04 14.76
CA ASN A 184 16.11 -1.11 15.38
C ASN A 184 17.62 -0.83 15.27
N GLU A 185 18.09 -0.39 14.09
CA GLU A 185 19.50 0.03 13.93
C GLU A 185 19.84 1.26 14.76
N PHE A 186 18.97 2.26 14.79
CA PHE A 186 19.21 3.47 15.59
C PHE A 186 19.32 3.13 17.09
N PHE A 187 18.41 2.30 17.61
CA PHE A 187 18.38 1.93 19.03
C PHE A 187 19.40 0.86 19.43
N SER A 188 19.95 0.10 18.47
CA SER A 188 21.08 -0.80 18.70
C SER A 188 22.45 -0.11 18.63
N GLY A 189 22.48 1.21 18.39
CA GLY A 189 23.74 1.93 18.19
C GLY A 189 24.42 1.60 16.86
N PHE A 190 23.62 1.28 15.83
CA PHE A 190 24.06 0.87 14.49
C PHE A 190 24.91 -0.39 14.49
N GLU A 191 24.60 -1.36 15.35
CA GLU A 191 25.40 -2.58 15.53
C GLU A 191 25.62 -3.35 14.21
N ASN A 192 24.63 -3.39 13.31
CA ASN A 192 24.72 -4.20 12.10
C ASN A 192 25.32 -3.46 10.90
N ILE A 193 25.42 -2.13 10.95
CA ILE A 193 25.79 -1.30 9.79
C ILE A 193 26.85 -0.23 10.09
N GLY A 194 27.18 0.02 11.35
CA GLY A 194 28.06 1.09 11.79
C GLY A 194 29.53 0.89 11.44
N HIS A 195 29.92 -0.32 11.04
CA HIS A 195 31.28 -0.64 10.60
C HIS A 195 31.58 -0.26 9.15
N ASN A 196 30.57 0.13 8.37
CA ASN A 196 30.75 0.45 6.95
C ASN A 196 31.33 1.85 6.73
N ASP A 197 32.07 2.01 5.63
CA ASP A 197 32.38 3.34 5.11
C ASP A 197 31.10 4.04 4.60
N ALA A 198 31.14 5.37 4.51
CA ALA A 198 29.98 6.17 4.13
C ALA A 198 29.43 5.82 2.74
N VAL A 199 30.28 5.45 1.77
CA VAL A 199 29.84 5.15 0.41
C VAL A 199 29.09 3.81 0.39
N SER A 200 29.67 2.77 1.00
CA SER A 200 29.03 1.47 1.12
C SER A 200 27.69 1.57 1.87
N LEU A 201 27.67 2.31 2.98
CA LEU A 201 26.46 2.53 3.75
C LEU A 201 25.37 3.24 2.94
N ILE A 202 25.73 4.32 2.22
CA ILE A 202 24.77 5.09 1.42
C ILE A 202 24.20 4.24 0.28
N LEU A 203 25.06 3.59 -0.50
CA LEU A 203 24.67 2.90 -1.73
C LEU A 203 24.00 1.55 -1.47
N LEU A 204 24.46 0.80 -0.46
CA LEU A 204 24.03 -0.58 -0.23
C LEU A 204 23.00 -0.72 0.89
N TRP A 205 22.87 0.27 1.78
CA TRP A 205 21.89 0.22 2.87
C TRP A 205 20.88 1.37 2.83
N ILE A 206 21.32 2.64 2.80
CA ILE A 206 20.41 3.80 2.88
C ILE A 206 19.51 3.91 1.66
N ILE A 207 20.07 3.92 0.46
CA ILE A 207 19.28 4.08 -0.78
C ILE A 207 18.30 2.91 -0.94
N PRO A 208 18.74 1.63 -0.88
CA PRO A 208 17.82 0.50 -1.05
C PRO A 208 16.69 0.53 -0.02
N ASN A 209 17.00 0.64 1.27
CA ASN A 209 15.95 0.65 2.30
C ASN A 209 15.09 1.93 2.24
N GLY A 210 15.66 3.06 1.84
CA GLY A 210 14.95 4.33 1.66
C GLY A 210 13.86 4.25 0.57
N LEU A 211 14.09 3.50 -0.51
CA LEU A 211 13.05 3.25 -1.52
C LEU A 211 11.85 2.51 -0.92
N TRP A 212 12.07 1.59 0.03
CA TRP A 212 11.02 0.88 0.77
C TRP A 212 10.31 1.75 1.82
N ILE A 213 10.77 2.98 2.06
CA ILE A 213 10.01 3.99 2.81
C ILE A 213 9.20 4.85 1.83
N ILE A 214 9.87 5.36 0.78
CA ILE A 214 9.29 6.32 -0.16
C ILE A 214 8.12 5.70 -0.94
N PHE A 215 8.31 4.54 -1.57
CA PHE A 215 7.28 3.96 -2.43
C PHE A 215 6.06 3.45 -1.66
N PRO A 216 6.21 2.70 -0.55
CA PRO A 216 5.06 2.36 0.30
C PRO A 216 4.37 3.60 0.88
N GLY A 217 5.11 4.64 1.28
CA GLY A 217 4.53 5.93 1.68
C GLY A 217 3.69 6.59 0.59
N TYR A 218 4.21 6.64 -0.64
CA TYR A 218 3.47 7.12 -1.81
C TYR A 218 2.21 6.26 -2.08
N ASN A 219 2.32 4.94 -1.99
CA ASN A 219 1.19 4.02 -2.20
C ASN A 219 0.09 4.25 -1.15
N ILE A 220 0.47 4.41 0.12
CA ILE A 220 -0.48 4.75 1.21
C ILE A 220 -1.19 6.07 0.90
N TYR A 221 -0.45 7.09 0.43
CA TYR A 221 -1.03 8.39 0.09
C TYR A 221 -2.06 8.27 -1.04
N VAL A 222 -1.70 7.66 -2.17
CA VAL A 222 -2.59 7.56 -3.34
C VAL A 222 -3.80 6.66 -3.05
N LEU A 223 -3.57 5.47 -2.50
CA LEU A 223 -4.64 4.53 -2.18
C LEU A 223 -5.52 5.08 -1.04
N GLY A 224 -4.94 5.79 -0.08
CA GLY A 224 -5.67 6.46 1.00
C GLY A 224 -6.55 7.59 0.47
N ALA A 225 -6.07 8.38 -0.49
CA ALA A 225 -6.86 9.41 -1.16
C ALA A 225 -8.07 8.82 -1.89
N ASP A 226 -7.89 7.70 -2.59
CA ASP A 226 -8.98 6.96 -3.23
C ASP A 226 -10.02 6.48 -2.19
N ILE A 227 -9.56 5.91 -1.07
CA ILE A 227 -10.45 5.50 0.03
C ILE A 227 -11.22 6.71 0.58
N LEU A 228 -10.55 7.84 0.82
CA LEU A 228 -11.17 9.04 1.38
C LEU A 228 -12.23 9.61 0.44
N SER A 229 -11.90 9.81 -0.83
CA SER A 229 -12.83 10.31 -1.86
C SER A 229 -14.08 9.44 -1.97
N SER A 230 -13.90 8.13 -1.80
CA SER A 230 -14.99 7.15 -1.81
C SER A 230 -15.92 7.29 -0.61
N LEU A 231 -15.36 7.56 0.57
CA LEU A 231 -16.13 7.77 1.80
C LEU A 231 -16.87 9.11 1.79
N GLU A 232 -16.25 10.16 1.25
CA GLU A 232 -16.89 11.48 1.09
C GLU A 232 -18.06 11.45 0.10
N SER A 233 -17.94 10.62 -0.94
CA SER A 233 -19.00 10.44 -1.95
C SER A 233 -20.07 9.43 -1.53
N ALA A 234 -19.88 8.71 -0.42
CA ALA A 234 -20.82 7.68 0.02
C ALA A 234 -22.06 8.29 0.67
N SER A 235 -23.25 7.87 0.23
CA SER A 235 -24.48 8.20 0.95
C SER A 235 -24.51 7.48 2.31
N PRO A 236 -25.02 8.12 3.38
CA PRO A 236 -25.13 7.49 4.69
C PRO A 236 -25.86 6.15 4.60
N ARG A 237 -25.29 5.13 5.21
CA ARG A 237 -25.94 3.82 5.33
C ARG A 237 -27.28 4.02 6.05
N GLN A 238 -28.40 3.72 5.41
CA GLN A 238 -29.70 3.71 6.08
C GLN A 238 -29.59 2.76 7.27
N ARG A 239 -29.70 3.28 8.49
CA ARG A 239 -29.86 2.44 9.69
C ARG A 239 -31.11 1.60 9.44
N VAL A 240 -30.98 0.27 9.49
CA VAL A 240 -32.12 -0.64 9.47
C VAL A 240 -33.03 -0.21 10.62
N GLY A 241 -34.15 0.41 10.27
CA GLY A 241 -35.09 0.95 11.23
C GLY A 241 -35.63 -0.19 12.08
N ARG A 242 -35.57 -0.03 13.40
CA ARG A 242 -36.27 -0.86 14.38
C ARG A 242 -37.72 -1.04 13.90
N PRO A 243 -38.26 -2.27 13.82
CA PRO A 243 -39.65 -2.47 13.39
C PRO A 243 -40.56 -1.68 14.34
N LYS A 244 -41.47 -0.89 13.75
CA LYS A 244 -42.54 -0.26 14.52
C LYS A 244 -43.41 -1.40 15.06
N SER A 245 -43.51 -1.53 16.38
CA SER A 245 -44.55 -2.35 16.98
C SER A 245 -45.89 -1.70 16.64
N SER A 246 -46.72 -2.43 15.90
CA SER A 246 -48.15 -2.16 15.83
C SER A 246 -48.82 -2.37 17.18
#